data_AF-A0A7Y5ARJ5-F1
#
_entry.id   AF-A0A7Y5ARJ5-F1
#
_cell.length_a   1.000
_cell.length_b   1.000
_cell.length_c   1.000
_cell.angle_alpha   90.00
_cell.angle_beta   90.00
_cell.angle_gamma   90.00
#
_symmetry.space_group_name_H-M   'P 1'
#
loop_
_entity.id
_entity.type
_entity.pdbx_description
1 polymer ?
#
loop_
_entity_poly.entity_id
_entity_poly.type
_entity_poly.pdbx_seq_one_letter_code
_entity_poly.pdbx_strand_id
1 'polypeptide(L)'
;MNNISLHRLIVSDWRRQKWLALLLLACMASALTVVHFAHLNRQLTIAQDGLYQQRDQLDIEWRNLLLEQRALSEHSRVEDIARSRLQMVRPAGEQDIAVTVR
;
A
#
# COMPACT_ATOMS: atom_id res chain seq x y z
N MET A 1 51.83 -4.38 55.21
CA MET A 1 51.09 -3.13 54.94
C MET A 1 49.84 -3.51 54.15
N ASN A 2 48.68 -3.01 54.59
CA ASN A 2 47.35 -3.56 54.33
C ASN A 2 46.99 -3.78 52.86
N ASN A 3 46.68 -5.03 52.51
CA ASN A 3 45.94 -5.38 51.29
C ASN A 3 44.47 -5.02 51.49
N ILE A 4 44.14 -3.75 51.27
CA ILE A 4 42.79 -3.20 51.46
C ILE A 4 41.82 -3.93 50.53
N SER A 5 40.75 -4.44 51.12
CA SER A 5 39.67 -5.25 50.56
C SER A 5 38.74 -4.49 49.59
N LEU A 6 39.30 -3.69 48.68
CA LEU A 6 38.54 -2.85 47.73
C LEU A 6 37.71 -3.70 46.75
N HIS A 7 38.31 -4.74 46.18
CA HIS A 7 37.62 -5.64 45.26
C HIS A 7 36.43 -6.35 45.92
N ARG A 8 36.54 -6.66 47.22
CA ARG A 8 35.48 -7.33 47.98
C ARG A 8 34.38 -6.35 48.40
N LEU A 9 34.75 -5.09 48.68
CA LEU A 9 33.80 -4.02 49.01
C LEU A 9 32.92 -3.66 47.81
N ILE A 10 33.50 -3.52 46.62
CA ILE A 10 32.77 -3.22 45.37
C ILE A 10 31.75 -4.33 45.07
N VAL A 11 32.15 -5.60 45.24
CA VAL A 11 31.25 -6.75 45.05
C VAL A 11 30.14 -6.78 46.10
N SER A 12 30.42 -6.37 47.35
CA SER A 12 29.38 -6.26 48.39
C SER A 12 28.44 -5.07 48.21
N ASP A 13 28.94 -3.93 47.73
CA ASP A 13 28.12 -2.75 47.41
C ASP A 13 27.21 -3.02 46.22
N TRP A 14 27.69 -3.76 45.22
CA TRP A 14 26.84 -4.26 44.14
C TRP A 14 25.68 -5.14 44.66
N ARG A 15 25.91 -5.92 45.73
CA ARG A 15 24.86 -6.73 46.37
C ARG A 15 23.85 -5.87 47.14
N ARG A 16 24.23 -4.68 47.62
CA ARG A 16 23.37 -3.72 48.33
C ARG A 16 22.54 -2.88 47.35
N GLN A 17 23.12 -2.53 46.21
CA GLN A 17 22.54 -1.65 45.20
C GLN A 17 21.96 -2.39 43.97
N LYS A 18 21.46 -3.63 44.18
CA LYS A 18 20.91 -4.48 43.10
C LYS A 18 19.74 -3.86 42.36
N TRP A 19 18.87 -3.14 43.10
CA TRP A 19 17.69 -2.48 42.53
C TRP A 19 18.06 -1.43 41.50
N LEU A 20 19.14 -0.68 41.75
CA LEU A 20 19.60 0.38 40.88
C LEU A 20 20.27 -0.20 39.62
N ALA A 21 21.04 -1.29 39.77
CA ALA A 21 21.58 -2.03 38.63
C ALA A 21 20.46 -2.65 37.76
N LEU A 22 19.42 -3.21 38.39
CA LEU A 22 18.26 -3.77 37.69
C LEU A 22 17.48 -2.69 36.94
N LEU A 23 17.23 -1.54 37.57
CA LEU A 23 16.57 -0.39 36.91
C LEU A 23 17.36 0.13 35.72
N LEU A 24 18.68 0.21 35.83
CA LEU A 24 19.54 0.64 34.72
C LEU A 24 19.43 -0.35 33.55
N LEU A 25 19.48 -1.65 33.84
CA LEU A 25 19.33 -2.69 32.83
C LEU A 25 17.94 -2.69 32.20
N ALA A 26 16.88 -2.50 32.99
CA ALA A 26 15.52 -2.36 32.51
C ALA A 26 15.35 -1.11 31.62
N CYS A 27 15.99 0.01 31.98
CA CYS A 27 15.99 1.22 31.17
C CYS A 27 16.70 1.01 29.82
N MET A 28 17.86 0.35 29.81
CA MET A 28 18.55 -0.02 28.58
C MET A 28 17.71 -0.95 27.71
N ALA A 29 17.11 -1.99 28.31
CA ALA A 29 16.22 -2.91 27.61
C ALA A 29 15.00 -2.18 27.02
N SER A 30 14.40 -1.26 27.77
CA SER A 30 13.29 -0.42 27.30
C SER A 30 13.71 0.42 26.09
N ALA A 31 14.86 1.11 26.16
CA ALA A 31 15.37 1.91 25.05
C ALA A 31 15.56 1.08 23.77
N LEU A 32 16.17 -0.11 23.89
CA LEU A 32 16.34 -1.03 22.76
C LEU A 32 15.01 -1.55 22.22
N THR A 33 14.07 -1.88 23.12
CA THR A 33 12.73 -2.37 22.74
C THR A 33 11.95 -1.31 21.97
N VAL A 34 12.00 -0.05 22.39
CA VAL A 34 11.33 1.07 21.71
C VAL A 34 11.89 1.24 20.29
N VAL A 35 13.20 1.23 20.13
CA VAL A 35 13.83 1.33 18.80
C VAL A 35 13.46 0.14 17.91
N HIS A 36 13.46 -1.07 18.48
CA HIS A 36 13.07 -2.27 17.75
C HIS A 36 11.60 -2.21 17.30
N PHE A 37 10.71 -1.77 18.18
CA PHE A 37 9.29 -1.63 17.86
C PHE A 37 9.06 -0.56 16.78
N ALA A 38 9.77 0.56 16.84
CA ALA A 38 9.73 1.58 15.77
C ALA A 38 10.19 1.01 14.42
N HIS A 39 11.23 0.16 14.42
CA HIS A 39 11.70 -0.50 13.21
C HIS A 39 10.65 -1.47 12.64
N LEU A 40 10.06 -2.31 13.49
CA LEU A 40 8.98 -3.23 13.09
C LEU A 40 7.77 -2.48 12.55
N ASN A 41 7.37 -1.40 13.23
CA ASN A 41 6.26 -0.55 12.79
C ASN A 41 6.55 0.02 11.39
N ARG A 42 7.77 0.53 11.17
CA ARG A 42 8.18 1.02 9.85
C ARG A 42 8.11 -0.07 8.78
N GLN A 43 8.55 -1.30 9.07
CA GLN A 43 8.45 -2.41 8.12
C GLN A 43 6.99 -2.78 7.79
N LEU A 44 6.14 -2.86 8.80
CA LEU A 44 4.71 -3.16 8.66
C LEU A 44 4.01 -2.09 7.79
N THR A 45 4.29 -0.81 8.03
CA THR A 45 3.75 0.30 7.23
C THR A 45 4.21 0.20 5.78
N ILE A 46 5.48 -0.10 5.51
CA ILE A 46 5.98 -0.29 4.13
C ILE A 46 5.25 -1.43 3.42
N ALA A 47 5.04 -2.56 4.11
CA ALA A 47 4.31 -3.69 3.53
C ALA A 47 2.86 -3.32 3.20
N GLN A 48 2.20 -2.58 4.10
CA GLN A 48 0.85 -2.08 3.88
C GLN A 48 0.77 -1.10 2.70
N ASP A 49 1.69 -0.14 2.63
CA ASP A 49 1.78 0.82 1.52
C ASP A 49 1.98 0.10 0.18
N GLY A 50 2.80 -0.97 0.15
CA GLY A 50 2.98 -1.79 -1.04
C GLY A 50 1.68 -2.44 -1.55
N LEU A 51 0.84 -2.95 -0.63
CA LEU A 51 -0.46 -3.50 -1.00
C LEU A 51 -1.42 -2.42 -1.52
N TYR A 52 -1.42 -1.23 -0.92
CA TYR A 52 -2.21 -0.11 -1.43
C TYR A 52 -1.77 0.32 -2.83
N GLN A 53 -0.46 0.38 -3.09
CA GLN A 53 0.08 0.69 -4.41
C GLN A 53 -0.36 -0.34 -5.46
N GLN A 54 -0.33 -1.64 -5.13
CA GLN A 54 -0.82 -2.68 -6.04
C GLN A 54 -2.30 -2.53 -6.35
N ARG A 55 -3.13 -2.24 -5.34
CA ARG A 55 -4.56 -2.00 -5.54
C ARG A 55 -4.79 -0.80 -6.45
N ASP A 56 -4.10 0.30 -6.20
CA ASP A 56 -4.28 1.53 -6.97
C ASP A 56 -3.83 1.33 -8.43
N GLN A 57 -2.78 0.54 -8.67
CA GLN A 57 -2.35 0.14 -10.01
C GLN A 57 -3.42 -0.66 -10.76
N LEU A 58 -4.03 -1.65 -10.10
CA LEU A 58 -5.12 -2.45 -10.66
C LEU A 58 -6.35 -1.59 -10.96
N ASP A 59 -6.68 -0.63 -10.11
CA ASP A 59 -7.78 0.32 -10.33
C ASP A 59 -7.54 1.18 -11.58
N ILE A 60 -6.30 1.61 -11.82
CA ILE A 60 -5.92 2.34 -13.03
C ILE A 60 -6.10 1.46 -14.26
N GLU A 61 -5.59 0.23 -14.23
CA GLU A 61 -5.72 -0.72 -15.33
C GLU A 61 -7.18 -1.04 -15.63
N TRP A 62 -7.99 -1.29 -14.60
CA TRP A 62 -9.42 -1.52 -14.74
C TRP A 62 -10.14 -0.35 -15.41
N ARG A 63 -9.83 0.89 -14.98
CA ARG A 63 -10.39 2.10 -15.59
C ARG A 63 -10.00 2.21 -17.05
N ASN A 64 -8.75 1.90 -17.40
CA ASN A 64 -8.29 1.92 -18.79
C ASN A 64 -9.04 0.89 -19.65
N LEU A 65 -9.16 -0.36 -19.16
CA LEU A 65 -9.92 -1.41 -19.84
C LEU A 65 -11.39 -1.03 -20.02
N LEU A 66 -12.00 -0.39 -19.03
CA LEU A 66 -13.39 0.07 -19.12
C LEU A 66 -13.55 1.15 -20.19
N LEU A 67 -12.59 2.07 -20.32
CA LEU A 67 -12.59 3.08 -21.38
C LEU A 67 -12.46 2.42 -22.77
N GLU A 68 -11.57 1.45 -22.91
CA GLU A 68 -11.40 0.67 -24.14
C GLU A 68 -12.68 -0.08 -24.52
N GLN A 69 -13.34 -0.74 -23.57
CA GLN A 69 -14.63 -1.41 -23.81
C GLN A 69 -15.73 -0.44 -24.23
N ARG A 70 -15.83 0.73 -23.58
CA ARG A 70 -16.83 1.74 -23.95
C ARG A 70 -16.60 2.24 -25.37
N ALA A 71 -15.35 2.52 -25.74
CA ALA A 71 -14.98 2.91 -27.09
C ALA A 71 -15.37 1.85 -28.13
N LEU A 72 -15.17 0.56 -27.82
CA LEU A 72 -15.59 -0.55 -28.68
C LEU A 72 -17.11 -0.76 -28.75
N SER A 73 -17.83 -0.45 -27.67
CA SER A 73 -19.28 -0.69 -27.57
C SER A 73 -20.15 0.37 -28.21
N GLU A 74 -19.69 1.62 -28.26
CA GLU A 74 -20.56 2.77 -28.58
C GLU A 74 -20.88 2.88 -30.07
N HIS A 75 -19.93 2.63 -30.99
CA HIS A 75 -20.17 2.92 -32.41
C HIS A 75 -19.62 1.87 -33.39
N SER A 76 -18.43 1.30 -33.15
CA SER A 76 -17.81 0.40 -34.14
C SER A 76 -18.59 -0.89 -34.37
N ARG A 77 -19.06 -1.58 -33.32
CA ARG A 77 -19.70 -2.89 -33.51
C ARG A 77 -21.02 -2.82 -34.27
N VAL A 78 -21.83 -1.79 -34.05
CA VAL A 78 -23.12 -1.62 -34.74
C VAL A 78 -22.90 -1.14 -36.17
N GLU A 79 -22.01 -0.17 -36.40
CA GLU A 79 -21.67 0.30 -37.74
C GLU A 79 -21.00 -0.79 -38.58
N ASP A 80 -20.09 -1.59 -38.01
CA ASP A 80 -19.40 -2.66 -38.73
C ASP A 80 -20.37 -3.78 -39.10
N ILE A 81 -21.31 -4.14 -38.22
CA ILE A 81 -22.34 -5.13 -38.55
C ILE A 81 -23.28 -4.57 -39.63
N ALA A 82 -23.72 -3.30 -39.51
CA ALA A 82 -24.58 -2.66 -40.50
C ALA A 82 -23.90 -2.54 -41.87
N ARG A 83 -22.61 -2.19 -41.91
CA ARG A 83 -21.85 -2.05 -43.15
C ARG A 83 -21.48 -3.40 -43.76
N SER A 84 -21.01 -4.35 -42.96
CA SER A 84 -20.48 -5.64 -43.47
C SER A 84 -21.56 -6.67 -43.76
N ARG A 85 -22.60 -6.79 -42.92
CA ARG A 85 -23.66 -7.80 -43.07
C ARG A 85 -24.87 -7.27 -43.82
N LEU A 86 -25.19 -5.99 -43.66
CA LEU A 86 -26.38 -5.37 -44.27
C LEU A 86 -26.04 -4.48 -45.47
N GLN A 87 -24.74 -4.35 -45.84
CA GLN A 87 -24.26 -3.46 -46.91
C GLN A 87 -24.81 -2.02 -46.80
N MET A 88 -25.10 -1.57 -45.58
CA MET A 88 -25.67 -0.25 -45.37
C MET A 88 -24.62 0.83 -45.66
N VAL A 89 -24.95 1.71 -46.60
CA VAL A 89 -24.21 2.93 -46.94
C VAL A 89 -24.94 4.09 -46.29
N ARG A 90 -24.20 5.02 -45.66
CA ARG A 90 -24.78 6.23 -45.05
C ARG A 90 -25.52 7.02 -46.15
N PRO A 91 -26.84 7.25 -46.04
CA PRO A 91 -27.59 8.00 -47.03
C PRO A 91 -27.11 9.47 -47.05
N ALA A 92 -27.04 10.06 -48.25
CA ALA A 92 -26.65 11.46 -48.42
C ALA A 92 -27.90 12.34 -48.60
N GLY A 93 -28.10 13.28 -47.68
CA GLY A 93 -28.89 14.52 -47.83
C GLY A 93 -30.40 14.38 -48.06
N GLU A 94 -30.82 13.77 -49.16
CA GLU A 94 -32.23 13.75 -49.60
C GLU A 94 -33.02 12.52 -49.09
N GLN A 95 -32.36 11.58 -48.41
CA GLN A 95 -32.96 10.31 -47.97
C GLN A 95 -33.10 10.18 -46.44
N ASP A 96 -32.71 11.20 -45.67
CA ASP A 96 -32.83 11.20 -44.20
C ASP A 96 -34.23 11.65 -43.77
N ILE A 97 -35.01 10.73 -43.21
CA ILE A 97 -36.34 11.00 -42.66
C ILE A 97 -36.27 10.89 -41.13
N ALA A 98 -36.24 12.02 -40.43
CA ALA A 98 -36.22 12.04 -38.97
C ALA A 98 -37.63 11.79 -38.41
N VAL A 99 -37.83 10.62 -37.77
CA VAL A 99 -39.09 10.29 -37.11
C VAL A 99 -39.00 10.68 -35.63
N THR A 100 -39.71 11.76 -35.26
CA THR A 100 -39.89 12.18 -33.86
C THR A 100 -40.85 11.21 -33.17
N VAL A 101 -40.34 10.40 -32.24
CA VAL A 101 -41.17 9.54 -31.39
C VAL A 101 -41.70 10.40 -30.23
N ARG A 102 -43.03 10.45 -30.10
CA ARG A 102 -43.76 11.21 -29.06
C ARG A 102 -43.90 10.40 -27.78
#